data_AF-A0A7J6AIX4-F1
#
_entry.id   AF-A0A7J6AIX4-F1
#
_cell.length_a   1.000
_cell.length_b   1.000
_cell.length_c   1.000
_cell.angle_alpha   90.00
_cell.angle_beta   90.00
_cell.angle_gamma   90.00
#
_symmetry.space_group_name_H-M   'P 1'
#
loop_
_entity.id
_entity.type
_entity.pdbx_description
1 polymer ?
#
loop_
_entity_poly.entity_id
_entity_poly.type
_entity_poly.pdbx_seq_one_letter_code
_entity_poly.pdbx_strand_id
1 'polypeptide(L)'
;MILLNILALLFVADEVVALENGEWTAPMDCLRASEMCNQNAQCSSRFRIMRQCLVGRDRSAMLENKECQAALEVLQDSPLHHCHCKRGMKKELQCLQSYWTIHMSLNEESH
;
A
#
# COMPACT_ATOMS: atom_id res chain seq x y z
N MET A 1 -22.59 -15.22 37.07
CA MET A 1 -23.12 -14.52 35.87
C MET A 1 -22.28 -13.31 35.48
N ILE A 2 -21.90 -12.45 36.43
CA ILE A 2 -21.03 -11.27 36.20
C ILE A 2 -19.66 -11.67 35.62
N LEU A 3 -19.03 -12.72 36.16
CA LEU A 3 -17.75 -13.25 35.66
C LEU A 3 -17.81 -13.76 34.21
N LEU A 4 -18.93 -14.37 33.80
CA LEU A 4 -19.12 -14.85 32.42
C LEU A 4 -19.28 -13.68 31.44
N ASN A 5 -19.98 -12.62 31.85
CA ASN A 5 -20.11 -11.40 31.04
C ASN A 5 -18.78 -10.66 30.92
N ILE A 6 -17.98 -10.60 31.99
CA ILE A 6 -16.64 -10.01 31.94
C ILE A 6 -15.72 -10.84 31.02
N LEU A 7 -15.76 -12.18 31.11
CA LEU A 7 -14.98 -13.04 30.21
C LEU A 7 -15.40 -12.86 28.74
N ALA A 8 -16.70 -12.76 28.46
CA ALA A 8 -17.21 -12.51 27.12
C ALA A 8 -16.77 -11.14 26.58
N LEU A 9 -16.80 -10.09 27.41
CA LEU A 9 -16.32 -8.76 27.03
C LEU A 9 -14.82 -8.73 26.75
N LEU A 10 -14.01 -9.44 27.55
CA LEU A 10 -12.58 -9.56 27.32
C LEU A 10 -12.26 -10.33 26.03
N PHE A 11 -13.05 -11.37 25.71
CA PHE A 11 -12.89 -12.14 24.47
C PHE A 11 -13.24 -11.30 23.24
N VAL A 12 -14.34 -10.53 23.28
CA VAL A 12 -14.68 -9.59 22.20
C VAL A 12 -13.62 -8.49 22.08
N ALA A 13 -13.10 -7.96 23.20
CA ALA A 13 -12.05 -6.97 23.16
C ALA A 13 -10.77 -7.48 22.49
N ASP A 14 -10.33 -8.72 22.75
CA ASP A 14 -9.15 -9.31 22.12
C ASP A 14 -9.31 -9.46 20.60
N GLU A 15 -10.50 -9.84 20.13
CA GLU A 15 -10.83 -9.99 18.70
C GLU A 15 -10.92 -8.63 17.98
N VAL A 16 -11.42 -7.59 18.66
CA VAL A 16 -11.45 -6.21 18.15
C VAL A 16 -10.04 -5.61 18.15
N VAL A 17 -9.30 -5.83 19.23
CA VAL A 17 -7.91 -5.40 19.39
C VAL A 17 -6.99 -6.12 18.39
N ALA A 18 -7.28 -7.35 17.97
CA ALA A 18 -6.53 -8.03 16.90
C ALA A 18 -6.78 -7.42 15.50
N LEU A 19 -7.96 -6.84 15.26
CA LEU A 19 -8.26 -6.07 14.04
C LEU A 19 -7.60 -4.68 14.07
N GLU A 20 -7.47 -4.09 15.25
CA GLU A 20 -6.91 -2.73 15.44
C GLU A 20 -5.38 -2.71 15.69
N ASN A 21 -4.79 -3.76 16.26
CA ASN A 21 -3.35 -3.83 16.61
C ASN A 21 -2.45 -4.32 15.47
N GLY A 22 -2.99 -4.59 14.27
CA GLY A 22 -2.15 -4.76 13.08
C GLY A 22 -1.45 -3.45 12.64
N GLU A 23 -1.76 -2.34 13.28
CA GLU A 23 -1.72 -1.01 12.65
C GLU A 23 -0.64 -0.05 13.23
N TRP A 24 0.14 -0.38 14.26
CA TRP A 24 0.95 0.69 14.92
C TRP A 24 2.43 0.44 15.24
N THR A 25 3.05 -0.68 14.82
CA THR A 25 4.53 -0.83 14.90
C THR A 25 5.16 -1.61 13.75
N ALA A 26 4.40 -1.88 12.68
CA ALA A 26 4.96 -2.42 11.45
C ALA A 26 5.52 -1.27 10.59
N PRO A 27 6.68 -1.45 9.93
CA PRO A 27 7.09 -0.61 8.81
C PRO A 27 5.91 -0.39 7.84
N MET A 28 5.84 0.76 7.18
CA MET A 28 4.73 1.05 6.26
C MET A 28 4.73 0.03 5.11
N ASP A 29 3.87 -0.97 5.20
CA ASP A 29 3.75 -2.00 4.18
C ASP A 29 3.07 -1.42 2.93
N CYS A 30 3.48 -1.84 1.73
CA CYS A 30 2.91 -1.34 0.47
C CYS A 30 1.39 -1.52 0.34
N LEU A 31 0.81 -2.51 1.02
CA LEU A 31 -0.64 -2.69 1.08
C LEU A 31 -1.33 -1.52 1.81
N ARG A 32 -0.79 -1.14 2.97
CA ARG A 32 -1.34 -0.06 3.78
C ARG A 32 -1.09 1.30 3.15
N ALA A 33 0.09 1.51 2.55
CA ALA A 33 0.39 2.71 1.78
C ALA A 33 -0.58 2.87 0.60
N SER A 34 -0.92 1.78 -0.10
CA SER A 34 -1.94 1.80 -1.16
C SER A 34 -3.34 2.13 -0.65
N GLU A 35 -3.69 1.66 0.54
CA GLU A 35 -4.99 1.96 1.15
C GLU A 35 -5.10 3.44 1.55
N MET A 36 -4.06 4.00 2.16
CA MET A 36 -3.98 5.43 2.44
C MET A 36 -4.04 6.27 1.15
N CYS A 37 -3.35 5.85 0.09
CA CYS A 37 -3.44 6.52 -1.21
C CYS A 37 -4.86 6.46 -1.80
N ASN A 38 -5.58 5.35 -1.59
CA ASN A 38 -6.97 5.23 -2.04
C ASN A 38 -7.93 6.18 -1.30
N GLN A 39 -7.63 6.54 -0.05
CA GLN A 39 -8.43 7.52 0.70
C GLN A 39 -8.22 8.96 0.19
N ASN A 40 -7.07 9.25 -0.43
CA ASN A 40 -6.81 10.54 -1.05
C ASN A 40 -7.17 10.52 -2.54
N ALA A 41 -8.20 11.27 -2.95
CA ALA A 41 -8.66 11.32 -4.33
C ALA A 41 -7.57 11.70 -5.35
N GLN A 42 -6.67 12.61 -4.98
CA GLN A 42 -5.56 13.04 -5.84
C GLN A 42 -4.56 11.89 -6.04
N CYS A 43 -4.16 11.24 -4.93
CA CYS A 43 -3.24 10.11 -4.99
C CYS A 43 -3.86 8.91 -5.74
N SER A 44 -5.08 8.52 -5.38
CA SER A 44 -5.80 7.39 -6.01
C SER A 44 -5.95 7.57 -7.51
N SER A 45 -6.29 8.78 -7.97
CA SER A 45 -6.42 9.10 -9.39
C SER A 45 -5.09 8.91 -10.12
N ARG A 46 -4.00 9.50 -9.61
CA ARG A 46 -2.66 9.37 -10.21
C ARG A 46 -2.17 7.92 -10.18
N PHE A 47 -2.41 7.19 -9.10
CA PHE A 47 -2.05 5.79 -8.97
C PHE A 47 -2.78 4.88 -9.98
N ARG A 48 -4.03 5.20 -10.33
CA ARG A 48 -4.77 4.48 -11.39
C ARG A 48 -4.22 4.78 -12.79
N ILE A 49 -3.92 6.06 -13.07
CA ILE A 49 -3.29 6.48 -14.33
C ILE A 49 -1.95 5.76 -14.51
N MET A 50 -1.08 5.84 -13.50
CA MET A 50 0.22 5.19 -13.50
C MET A 50 0.12 3.68 -13.78
N ARG A 51 -0.82 2.98 -13.11
CA ARG A 51 -1.08 1.55 -13.37
C ARG A 51 -1.45 1.28 -14.82
N GLN A 52 -2.31 2.12 -15.40
CA GLN A 52 -2.70 1.99 -16.80
C GLN A 52 -1.53 2.18 -17.75
N CYS A 53 -0.57 3.05 -17.40
CA CYS A 53 0.59 3.30 -18.22
C CYS A 53 1.58 2.13 -18.29
N LEU A 54 1.63 1.28 -17.26
CA LEU A 54 2.50 0.11 -17.19
C LEU A 54 1.91 -1.14 -17.89
N VAL A 55 0.64 -1.11 -18.31
CA VAL A 55 0.02 -2.26 -18.97
C VAL A 55 0.65 -2.46 -20.35
N GLY A 56 1.57 -3.42 -20.45
CA GLY A 56 2.24 -3.81 -21.70
C GLY A 56 3.29 -2.80 -22.17
N ARG A 57 3.83 -1.96 -21.29
CA ARG A 57 4.84 -0.95 -21.62
C ARG A 57 5.89 -0.88 -20.51
N ASP A 58 7.13 -0.63 -20.91
CA ASP A 58 8.22 -0.33 -19.99
C ASP A 58 8.15 1.11 -19.49
N ARG A 59 8.81 1.39 -18.37
CA ARG A 59 8.90 2.73 -17.76
C ARG A 59 9.33 3.81 -18.77
N SER A 60 10.30 3.51 -19.64
CA SER A 60 10.78 4.43 -20.66
C SER A 60 9.65 4.87 -21.61
N ALA A 61 8.84 3.92 -22.10
CA ALA A 61 7.66 4.21 -22.92
C ALA A 61 6.54 4.91 -22.14
N MET A 62 6.45 4.70 -20.82
CA MET A 62 5.54 5.45 -19.94
C MET A 62 5.96 6.92 -19.83
N LEU A 63 7.25 7.21 -19.70
CA LEU A 63 7.78 8.59 -19.53
C LEU A 63 7.61 9.46 -20.78
N GLU A 64 7.38 8.87 -21.96
CA GLU A 64 7.01 9.61 -23.17
C GLU A 64 5.62 10.24 -23.07
N ASN A 65 4.75 9.70 -22.19
CA ASN A 65 3.42 10.24 -21.95
C ASN A 65 3.43 11.22 -20.77
N LYS A 66 3.16 12.49 -21.07
CA LYS A 66 3.08 13.58 -20.09
C LYS A 66 2.07 13.33 -18.97
N GLU A 67 0.98 12.61 -19.24
CA GLU A 67 -0.04 12.29 -18.24
C GLU A 67 0.49 11.27 -17.22
N CYS A 68 1.27 10.29 -17.69
CA CYS A 68 1.92 9.30 -16.85
C CYS A 68 3.06 9.92 -16.03
N GLN A 69 3.84 10.82 -16.63
CA GLN A 69 4.88 11.57 -15.94
C GLN A 69 4.29 12.43 -14.80
N ALA A 70 3.24 13.20 -15.08
CA ALA A 70 2.57 14.01 -14.07
C ALA A 70 1.93 13.16 -12.95
N ALA A 71 1.48 11.94 -13.27
CA ALA A 71 1.02 11.00 -12.27
C ALA A 71 2.16 10.51 -11.38
N LEU A 72 3.35 10.32 -11.94
CA LEU A 72 4.51 9.82 -11.21
C LEU A 72 5.04 10.83 -10.20
N GLU A 73 5.16 12.10 -10.60
CA GLU A 73 5.65 13.17 -9.73
C GLU A 73 4.84 13.27 -8.43
N VAL A 74 3.51 13.18 -8.53
CA VAL A 74 2.61 13.19 -7.35
C VAL A 74 2.79 11.95 -6.46
N LEU A 75 3.12 10.81 -7.06
CA LEU A 75 3.31 9.56 -6.31
C LEU A 75 4.68 9.49 -5.65
N GLN A 76 5.70 10.18 -6.18
CA GLN A 76 7.02 10.32 -5.54
C GLN A 76 6.92 11.09 -4.22
N ASP A 77 6.08 12.13 -4.16
CA ASP A 77 5.83 12.91 -2.95
C ASP A 77 4.93 12.16 -1.94
N SER A 78 4.42 10.99 -2.30
CA SER A 78 3.50 10.21 -1.47
C SER A 78 4.24 9.14 -0.65
N PRO A 79 3.66 8.67 0.48
CA PRO A 79 4.24 7.60 1.28
C PRO A 79 4.34 6.25 0.54
N LEU A 80 3.75 6.12 -0.66
CA LEU A 80 3.92 4.94 -1.52
C LEU A 80 5.37 4.74 -1.95
N HIS A 81 6.13 5.82 -2.16
CA HIS A 81 7.49 5.73 -2.67
C HIS A 81 8.42 4.94 -1.74
N HIS A 82 8.19 5.00 -0.43
CA HIS A 82 9.09 4.40 0.57
C HIS A 82 8.48 3.15 1.23
N CYS A 83 7.50 2.51 0.57
CA CYS A 83 6.87 1.32 1.11
C CYS A 83 7.75 0.08 0.90
N HIS A 84 7.76 -0.81 1.88
CA HIS A 84 8.50 -2.08 1.80
C HIS A 84 7.58 -3.26 2.13
N CYS A 85 7.96 -4.47 1.74
CA CYS A 85 7.24 -5.68 2.12
C CYS A 85 8.10 -6.53 3.07
N LYS A 86 7.51 -6.94 4.20
CA LYS A 86 8.19 -7.80 5.17
C LYS A 86 8.00 -9.28 4.83
N ARG A 87 9.09 -10.05 4.88
CA ARG A 87 9.07 -11.50 4.69
C ARG A 87 8.26 -12.19 5.80
N GLY A 88 7.38 -13.13 5.44
CA GLY A 88 6.56 -13.89 6.39
C GLY A 88 5.22 -13.22 6.77
N MET A 89 4.78 -12.21 6.02
CA MET A 89 3.47 -11.58 6.22
C MET A 89 2.35 -12.42 5.57
N LYS A 90 1.15 -12.47 6.19
CA LYS A 90 0.01 -13.26 5.69
C LYS A 90 -0.39 -12.94 4.23
N LYS A 91 -0.13 -11.71 3.78
CA LYS A 91 -0.44 -11.19 2.43
C LYS A 91 0.83 -10.86 1.62
N GLU A 92 1.91 -11.62 1.81
CA GLU A 92 3.23 -11.33 1.21
C GLU A 92 3.17 -11.19 -0.30
N LEU A 93 2.48 -12.12 -0.98
CA LEU A 93 2.33 -12.09 -2.42
C LEU A 93 1.59 -10.82 -2.91
N GLN A 94 0.53 -10.41 -2.21
CA GLN A 94 -0.23 -9.19 -2.57
C GLN A 94 0.59 -7.92 -2.30
N CYS A 95 1.39 -7.91 -1.23
CA CYS A 95 2.31 -6.81 -0.95
C CYS A 95 3.33 -6.70 -2.07
N LEU A 96 3.97 -7.81 -2.47
CA LEU A 96 4.94 -7.83 -3.56
C LEU A 96 4.32 -7.35 -4.89
N GLN A 97 3.11 -7.78 -5.23
CA GLN A 97 2.42 -7.28 -6.44
C GLN A 97 2.25 -5.75 -6.42
N SER A 98 1.88 -5.19 -5.27
CA SER A 98 1.74 -3.74 -5.09
C SER A 98 3.09 -3.04 -5.16
N TYR A 99 4.10 -3.58 -4.46
CA TYR A 99 5.47 -3.10 -4.44
C TYR A 99 6.03 -3.00 -5.86
N TRP A 100 5.96 -4.07 -6.64
CA TRP A 100 6.46 -4.07 -8.02
C TRP A 100 5.76 -3.03 -8.89
N THR A 101 4.45 -2.87 -8.74
CA THR A 101 3.68 -1.87 -9.49
C THR A 101 4.12 -0.43 -9.16
N ILE A 102 4.39 -0.15 -7.88
CA ILE A 102 4.82 1.16 -7.36
C ILE A 102 6.29 1.44 -7.71
N HIS A 103 7.16 0.43 -7.60
CA HIS A 103 8.60 0.63 -7.78
C HIS A 103 9.06 0.53 -9.23
N MET A 104 8.44 -0.30 -10.06
CA MET A 104 8.67 -0.26 -11.51
C MET A 104 8.30 1.10 -12.11
N SER A 105 7.30 1.76 -11.53
CA SER A 105 6.90 3.10 -11.96
C SER A 105 7.77 4.21 -11.36
N LEU A 106 8.32 4.07 -10.16
CA LEU A 106 9.02 5.17 -9.43
C LEU A 106 10.56 5.17 -9.52
N ASN A 107 11.21 4.08 -9.94
CA ASN A 107 12.68 3.96 -10.08
C ASN A 107 13.43 3.88 -8.75
N GLU A 108 12.94 3.14 -7.77
CA GLU A 108 13.90 2.60 -6.79
C GLU A 108 14.71 1.53 -7.51
N GLU A 109 15.88 1.95 -8.02
CA GLU A 109 16.98 1.05 -8.32
C GLU A 109 17.23 0.25 -7.04
N SER A 110 16.87 -1.03 -7.09
CA SER A 110 17.41 -2.04 -6.21
C SER A 110 18.92 -2.10 -6.45
N HIS A 111 19.67 -1.27 -5.73
CA HIS A 111 21.11 -1.44 -5.53
C HIS A 111 21.35 -2.27 -4.26
#